data_AF-A0A3A4AKS2-F1
#
_entry.id   AF-A0A3A4AKS2-F1
#
_cell.length_a   1.000
_cell.length_b   1.000
_cell.length_c   1.000
_cell.angle_alpha   90.00
_cell.angle_beta   90.00
_cell.angle_gamma   90.00
#
_symmetry.space_group_name_H-M   'P 1'
#
loop_
_entity.id
_entity.type
_entity.pdbx_description
1 polymer ?
#
loop_
_entity_poly.entity_id
_entity_poly.type
_entity_poly.pdbx_seq_one_letter_code
_entity_poly.pdbx_strand_id
1 'polypeptide(L)'
;MTDIPPDTRTSPGPDGERETRAHPEGAETGAPGDGRAAGASGENGAGGETANGGFLTAGLPQITRVLGAIVAPTTVLTSILIYFGYSHAFWFYDYFGVESSLLGLSTQDYLLKIVDGLFVPLLVAACAGLLVLWGRSLLPPRAMSARVRRYAVPVSAALGALLALNGLSRVLVTNALNDGLAVAPLCLAGGVLLLVYAAHLWRGARRVPGHAPPPWLAVLEWAVVVLLVGLSLFWAANDYSAAVGASRARQFVEELPEYPDAVVYTARGLSLSGPGVRETRCKDPEAAYRYRYDGLKLMWRTGDQYLFLPKHWTPTSGSAIFLAKGDGLRMEFNPAPRAAPPPAC
;
A
#
# COMPACT_ATOMS: atom_id res chain seq x y z
N MET A 1 4.89 82.96 -28.01
CA MET A 1 3.47 82.81 -27.67
C MET A 1 3.32 81.46 -26.97
N THR A 2 3.08 81.46 -25.65
CA THR A 2 1.74 81.36 -25.01
C THR A 2 1.03 80.04 -25.32
N ASP A 3 0.79 79.11 -24.39
CA ASP A 3 0.56 79.15 -22.92
C ASP A 3 -0.81 79.74 -22.50
N ILE A 4 -1.30 79.30 -21.33
CA ILE A 4 -2.55 79.62 -20.58
C ILE A 4 -3.74 78.61 -20.75
N PRO A 5 -4.50 78.28 -19.66
CA PRO A 5 -5.35 77.05 -19.52
C PRO A 5 -6.84 77.44 -19.17
N PRO A 6 -7.66 76.85 -18.25
CA PRO A 6 -7.66 75.57 -17.48
C PRO A 6 -9.06 74.85 -17.28
N ASP A 7 -9.05 73.79 -16.45
CA ASP A 7 -9.97 73.53 -15.29
C ASP A 7 -11.31 72.72 -15.30
N THR A 8 -11.35 71.74 -14.37
CA THR A 8 -12.52 71.11 -13.68
C THR A 8 -13.54 70.29 -14.52
N ARG A 9 -14.37 69.37 -13.97
CA ARG A 9 -14.90 69.15 -12.60
C ARG A 9 -15.34 67.67 -12.36
N THR A 10 -15.75 67.32 -11.14
CA THR A 10 -16.00 65.92 -10.66
C THR A 10 -17.42 65.65 -10.13
N SER A 11 -17.76 64.36 -9.90
CA SER A 11 -18.84 63.81 -9.03
C SER A 11 -20.30 63.83 -9.57
N PRO A 12 -21.29 63.09 -8.97
CA PRO A 12 -21.24 62.13 -7.84
C PRO A 12 -22.02 60.77 -7.98
N GLY A 13 -21.49 59.71 -7.36
CA GLY A 13 -22.20 58.67 -6.55
C GLY A 13 -23.33 57.80 -7.14
N PRO A 14 -23.97 56.92 -6.33
CA PRO A 14 -23.64 56.45 -4.95
C PRO A 14 -23.42 54.89 -4.95
N ASP A 15 -23.50 54.04 -3.90
CA ASP A 15 -23.72 54.13 -2.43
C ASP A 15 -23.19 52.83 -1.72
N GLY A 16 -23.32 52.71 -0.38
CA GLY A 16 -23.21 51.45 0.41
C GLY A 16 -21.83 51.13 1.03
N GLU A 17 -21.49 51.59 2.24
CA GLU A 17 -21.76 50.98 3.57
C GLU A 17 -21.10 49.59 3.82
N ARG A 18 -20.37 49.28 4.92
CA ARG A 18 -19.74 49.95 6.11
C ARG A 18 -18.56 49.04 6.55
N GLU A 19 -17.41 49.45 7.13
CA GLU A 19 -17.05 50.43 8.18
C GLU A 19 -17.23 49.91 9.65
N THR A 20 -16.29 49.96 10.63
CA THR A 20 -14.80 50.04 10.72
C THR A 20 -14.28 49.91 12.18
N ARG A 21 -13.03 49.44 12.38
CA ARG A 21 -12.12 49.60 13.57
C ARG A 21 -12.44 48.96 14.94
N ALA A 22 -11.42 49.05 15.80
CA ALA A 22 -11.33 48.64 17.22
C ALA A 22 -10.47 49.68 18.01
N HIS A 23 -10.23 49.41 19.31
CA HIS A 23 -9.34 50.13 20.27
C HIS A 23 -9.88 51.48 20.84
N PRO A 24 -9.46 51.94 22.07
CA PRO A 24 -8.95 51.18 23.24
C PRO A 24 -9.41 51.69 24.65
N GLU A 25 -8.87 51.06 25.71
CA GLU A 25 -8.37 51.64 26.99
C GLU A 25 -9.26 51.89 28.25
N GLY A 26 -8.68 51.59 29.43
CA GLY A 26 -9.09 52.03 30.80
C GLY A 26 -10.26 51.29 31.49
N ALA A 27 -10.44 51.33 32.83
CA ALA A 27 -9.53 51.54 33.98
C ALA A 27 -10.20 51.13 35.33
N GLU A 28 -9.37 50.86 36.36
CA GLU A 28 -9.57 51.04 37.82
C GLU A 28 -10.78 50.52 38.66
N THR A 29 -10.44 49.64 39.63
CA THR A 29 -10.79 49.60 41.10
C THR A 29 -12.22 49.80 41.67
N GLY A 30 -12.54 49.02 42.73
CA GLY A 30 -13.51 49.41 43.78
C GLY A 30 -14.38 48.26 44.35
N ALA A 31 -13.94 47.48 45.35
CA ALA A 31 -14.15 47.69 46.82
C ALA A 31 -15.49 47.07 47.35
N PRO A 32 -15.83 47.02 48.67
CA PRO A 32 -16.18 45.73 49.30
C PRO A 32 -17.54 45.68 50.04
N GLY A 33 -17.86 44.53 50.66
CA GLY A 33 -19.02 44.36 51.55
C GLY A 33 -18.71 43.49 52.78
N ASP A 34 -18.93 44.04 53.98
CA ASP A 34 -18.73 43.37 55.27
C ASP A 34 -19.89 42.43 55.68
N GLY A 35 -19.59 41.41 56.50
CA GLY A 35 -20.61 40.51 57.07
C GLY A 35 -20.07 39.68 58.25
N ARG A 36 -20.32 40.15 59.48
CA ARG A 36 -19.64 39.68 60.71
C ARG A 36 -20.64 39.20 61.78
N ALA A 37 -20.67 37.91 62.11
CA ALA A 37 -21.15 37.39 63.39
C ALA A 37 -20.77 35.91 63.61
N ALA A 38 -20.63 35.50 64.88
CA ALA A 38 -20.30 34.13 65.28
C ALA A 38 -21.54 33.27 65.55
N GLY A 39 -21.37 31.95 65.48
CA GLY A 39 -22.34 30.95 65.94
C GLY A 39 -21.69 29.57 66.05
N ALA A 40 -21.76 28.94 67.22
CA ALA A 40 -21.12 27.65 67.47
C ALA A 40 -22.15 26.54 67.72
N SER A 41 -22.05 25.46 66.97
CA SER A 41 -22.45 24.08 67.30
C SER A 41 -21.94 23.19 66.17
N GLY A 42 -21.49 21.97 66.48
CA GLY A 42 -20.96 21.04 65.48
C GLY A 42 -21.89 19.85 65.27
N GLU A 43 -21.81 19.22 64.10
CA GLU A 43 -22.24 17.83 63.94
C GLU A 43 -21.43 17.08 62.88
N ASN A 44 -21.69 15.77 62.80
CA ASN A 44 -20.84 14.74 62.21
C ASN A 44 -20.56 14.88 60.70
N GLY A 45 -19.48 14.25 60.23
CA GLY A 45 -19.11 14.20 58.81
C GLY A 45 -19.80 13.09 58.00
N ALA A 46 -19.29 12.91 56.77
CA ALA A 46 -19.82 12.13 55.64
C ALA A 46 -20.89 12.87 54.80
N GLY A 47 -20.85 12.66 53.47
CA GLY A 47 -21.80 13.27 52.51
C GLY A 47 -21.21 14.28 51.49
N GLY A 48 -19.96 14.12 51.06
CA GLY A 48 -19.32 14.99 50.05
C GLY A 48 -18.94 14.26 48.76
N GLU A 49 -19.90 14.00 47.87
CA GLU A 49 -19.63 13.34 46.58
C GLU A 49 -18.85 14.23 45.60
N THR A 50 -17.55 13.98 45.46
CA THR A 50 -16.69 14.58 44.44
C THR A 50 -16.86 13.89 43.08
N ALA A 51 -18.08 13.93 42.56
CA ALA A 51 -18.52 13.35 41.29
C ALA A 51 -17.95 14.09 40.04
N ASN A 52 -16.62 14.14 39.93
CA ASN A 52 -15.90 14.61 38.72
C ASN A 52 -14.52 13.95 38.50
N GLY A 53 -13.95 13.23 39.49
CA GLY A 53 -12.62 12.61 39.34
C GLY A 53 -12.58 11.29 38.55
N GLY A 54 -13.70 10.57 38.47
CA GLY A 54 -13.73 9.19 37.94
C GLY A 54 -13.73 9.07 36.41
N PHE A 55 -14.26 10.05 35.68
CA PHE A 55 -14.49 9.91 34.24
C PHE A 55 -13.18 9.90 33.43
N LEU A 56 -12.23 10.78 33.77
CA LEU A 56 -10.95 10.90 33.07
C LEU A 56 -10.00 9.73 33.38
N THR A 57 -10.05 9.18 34.59
CA THR A 57 -9.18 8.09 35.03
C THR A 57 -9.66 6.71 34.57
N ALA A 58 -10.98 6.48 34.48
CA ALA A 58 -11.54 5.25 33.92
C ALA A 58 -11.66 5.28 32.38
N GLY A 59 -11.94 6.45 31.78
CA GLY A 59 -12.15 6.59 30.34
C GLY A 59 -10.88 6.36 29.51
N LEU A 60 -9.75 6.96 29.91
CA LEU A 60 -8.48 6.85 29.19
C LEU A 60 -8.04 5.40 28.90
N PRO A 61 -7.91 4.49 29.89
CA PRO A 61 -7.46 3.11 29.64
C PRO A 61 -8.44 2.28 28.81
N GLN A 62 -9.72 2.68 28.72
CA GLN A 62 -10.70 2.00 27.89
C GLN A 62 -10.70 2.54 26.44
N ILE A 63 -10.56 3.86 26.27
CA ILE A 63 -10.41 4.51 24.96
C ILE A 63 -9.08 4.10 24.30
N THR A 64 -7.95 4.09 25.02
CA THR A 64 -6.66 3.63 24.46
C THR A 64 -6.65 2.14 24.14
N ARG A 65 -7.45 1.33 24.84
CA ARG A 65 -7.60 -0.11 24.55
C ARG A 65 -8.49 -0.38 23.32
N VAL A 66 -9.55 0.41 23.12
CA VAL A 66 -10.38 0.34 21.91
C VAL A 66 -9.62 0.90 20.69
N LEU A 67 -8.94 2.04 20.84
CA LEU A 67 -8.05 2.58 19.82
C LEU A 67 -6.92 1.59 19.52
N GLY A 68 -6.25 1.02 20.52
CA GLY A 68 -5.23 -0.01 20.31
C GLY A 68 -5.76 -1.23 19.56
N ALA A 69 -6.98 -1.68 19.87
CA ALA A 69 -7.63 -2.82 19.21
C ALA A 69 -8.10 -2.56 17.77
N ILE A 70 -8.14 -1.31 17.30
CA ILE A 70 -8.60 -0.93 15.94
C ILE A 70 -7.44 -0.33 15.12
N VAL A 71 -6.66 0.56 15.73
CA VAL A 71 -5.51 1.24 15.13
C VAL A 71 -4.35 0.27 14.91
N ALA A 72 -3.99 -0.59 15.87
CA ALA A 72 -2.86 -1.50 15.66
C ALA A 72 -3.12 -2.50 14.50
N PRO A 73 -4.31 -3.14 14.37
CA PRO A 73 -4.62 -3.95 13.19
C PRO A 73 -4.65 -3.16 11.88
N THR A 74 -5.20 -1.94 11.88
CA THR A 74 -5.26 -1.12 10.64
C THR A 74 -3.89 -0.57 10.23
N THR A 75 -3.01 -0.20 11.16
CA THR A 75 -1.62 0.16 10.87
C THR A 75 -0.85 -1.04 10.31
N VAL A 76 -0.91 -2.21 10.96
CA VAL A 76 -0.24 -3.43 10.48
C VAL A 76 -0.76 -3.83 9.10
N LEU A 77 -2.08 -3.81 8.89
CA LEU A 77 -2.70 -4.05 7.59
C LEU A 77 -2.21 -3.03 6.54
N THR A 78 -2.15 -1.74 6.89
CA THR A 78 -1.68 -0.68 5.98
C THR A 78 -0.20 -0.88 5.61
N SER A 79 0.66 -1.27 6.55
CA SER A 79 2.07 -1.60 6.26
C SER A 79 2.22 -2.83 5.36
N ILE A 80 1.41 -3.88 5.57
CA ILE A 80 1.38 -5.08 4.71
C ILE A 80 0.87 -4.72 3.30
N LEU A 81 -0.17 -3.90 3.21
CA LEU A 81 -0.73 -3.37 1.96
C LEU A 81 0.34 -2.58 1.19
N ILE A 82 1.00 -1.60 1.82
CA ILE A 82 2.10 -0.82 1.22
C ILE A 82 3.26 -1.74 0.79
N TYR A 83 3.62 -2.75 1.58
CA TYR A 83 4.67 -3.72 1.23
C TYR A 83 4.33 -4.48 -0.06
N PHE A 84 3.09 -4.93 -0.27
CA PHE A 84 2.72 -5.61 -1.52
C PHE A 84 2.74 -4.67 -2.73
N GLY A 85 2.35 -3.40 -2.57
CA GLY A 85 2.49 -2.38 -3.61
C GLY A 85 3.96 -2.06 -3.93
N TYR A 86 4.84 -2.06 -2.92
CA TYR A 86 6.29 -1.95 -3.09
C TYR A 86 6.87 -3.16 -3.82
N SER A 87 6.50 -4.38 -3.43
CA SER A 87 6.96 -5.63 -4.07
C SER A 87 6.57 -5.68 -5.55
N HIS A 88 5.31 -5.35 -5.88
CA HIS A 88 4.87 -5.21 -7.29
C HIS A 88 5.68 -4.15 -8.04
N ALA A 89 5.92 -2.98 -7.43
CA ALA A 89 6.67 -1.90 -8.06
C ALA A 89 8.14 -2.30 -8.31
N PHE A 90 8.80 -2.96 -7.35
CA PHE A 90 10.16 -3.46 -7.49
C PHE A 90 10.28 -4.38 -8.71
N TRP A 91 9.50 -5.46 -8.76
CA TRP A 91 9.54 -6.43 -9.87
C TRP A 91 9.05 -5.88 -11.21
N PHE A 92 8.27 -4.79 -11.20
CA PHE A 92 7.92 -4.07 -12.42
C PHE A 92 9.09 -3.25 -12.97
N TYR A 93 9.79 -2.46 -12.12
CA TYR A 93 10.88 -1.58 -12.57
C TYR A 93 12.22 -2.32 -12.79
N ASP A 94 12.48 -3.39 -12.03
CA ASP A 94 13.64 -4.28 -12.18
C ASP A 94 13.75 -4.85 -13.62
N TYR A 95 12.61 -5.20 -14.23
CA TYR A 95 12.54 -5.67 -15.62
C TYR A 95 13.11 -4.66 -16.65
N PHE A 96 13.08 -3.36 -16.32
CA PHE A 96 13.64 -2.29 -17.15
C PHE A 96 15.08 -1.91 -16.79
N GLY A 97 15.70 -2.62 -15.85
CA GLY A 97 17.00 -2.27 -15.26
C GLY A 97 16.95 -1.04 -14.35
N VAL A 98 15.79 -0.73 -13.78
CA VAL A 98 15.55 0.48 -12.98
C VAL A 98 15.30 0.13 -11.51
N GLU A 99 16.20 0.54 -10.64
CA GLU A 99 16.01 0.36 -9.19
C GLU A 99 14.86 1.26 -8.68
N SER A 100 13.83 0.66 -8.08
CA SER A 100 12.61 1.37 -7.66
C SER A 100 12.82 2.38 -6.53
N SER A 101 13.95 2.32 -5.83
CA SER A 101 14.37 3.30 -4.82
C SER A 101 14.66 4.68 -5.43
N LEU A 102 15.32 4.70 -6.60
CA LEU A 102 15.75 5.90 -7.30
C LEU A 102 14.57 6.70 -7.88
N LEU A 103 13.44 6.03 -8.12
CA LEU A 103 12.22 6.63 -8.66
C LEU A 103 11.49 7.56 -7.68
N GLY A 104 11.82 7.57 -6.39
CA GLY A 104 11.18 8.45 -5.40
C GLY A 104 9.66 8.27 -5.27
N LEU A 105 9.14 7.06 -5.56
CA LEU A 105 7.70 6.75 -5.60
C LEU A 105 7.01 7.13 -4.28
N SER A 106 5.88 7.84 -4.40
CA SER A 106 5.10 8.24 -3.24
C SER A 106 4.32 7.06 -2.66
N THR A 107 3.89 7.18 -1.40
CA THR A 107 2.98 6.21 -0.78
C THR A 107 1.71 6.00 -1.61
N GLN A 108 1.22 7.03 -2.31
CA GLN A 108 0.06 6.93 -3.20
C GLN A 108 0.34 6.08 -4.45
N ASP A 109 1.54 6.19 -5.04
CA ASP A 109 1.94 5.38 -6.21
C ASP A 109 2.03 3.90 -5.87
N TYR A 110 2.46 3.57 -4.65
CA TYR A 110 2.43 2.20 -4.13
C TYR A 110 1.00 1.73 -3.85
N LEU A 111 0.16 2.55 -3.20
CA LEU A 111 -1.23 2.21 -2.86
C LEU A 111 -2.06 1.82 -4.10
N LEU A 112 -1.86 2.50 -5.23
CA LEU A 112 -2.56 2.19 -6.49
C LEU A 112 -2.16 0.82 -7.07
N LYS A 113 -0.94 0.34 -6.82
CA LYS A 113 -0.40 -0.92 -7.37
C LYS A 113 -0.76 -2.16 -6.53
N ILE A 114 -1.42 -1.98 -5.39
CA ILE A 114 -1.82 -3.07 -4.48
C ILE A 114 -2.90 -3.96 -5.09
N VAL A 115 -3.83 -3.38 -5.84
CA VAL A 115 -5.02 -4.10 -6.35
C VAL A 115 -4.60 -5.29 -7.20
N ASP A 116 -3.77 -5.06 -8.23
CA ASP A 116 -3.22 -6.10 -9.09
C ASP A 116 -2.42 -7.17 -8.34
N GLY A 117 -1.57 -6.75 -7.39
CA GLY A 117 -0.70 -7.67 -6.64
C GLY A 117 -1.40 -8.50 -5.56
N LEU A 118 -2.58 -8.09 -5.07
CA LEU A 118 -3.19 -8.67 -3.86
C LEU A 118 -4.66 -9.09 -3.97
N PHE A 119 -5.42 -8.58 -4.97
CA PHE A 119 -6.83 -8.93 -5.12
C PHE A 119 -7.07 -10.43 -5.30
N VAL A 120 -6.29 -11.09 -6.17
CA VAL A 120 -6.44 -12.53 -6.44
C VAL A 120 -6.03 -13.39 -5.23
N PRO A 121 -4.89 -13.17 -4.54
CA PRO A 121 -4.58 -13.85 -3.28
C PRO A 121 -5.68 -13.73 -2.21
N LEU A 122 -6.26 -12.52 -2.02
CA LEU A 122 -7.34 -12.31 -1.07
C LEU A 122 -8.64 -13.03 -1.48
N LEU A 123 -8.99 -13.01 -2.76
CA LEU A 123 -10.15 -13.72 -3.30
C LEU A 123 -10.01 -15.24 -3.11
N VAL A 124 -8.85 -15.80 -3.44
CA VAL A 124 -8.55 -17.23 -3.25
C VAL A 124 -8.59 -17.61 -1.77
N ALA A 125 -8.02 -16.79 -0.88
CA ALA A 125 -8.07 -17.03 0.56
C ALA A 125 -9.52 -16.96 1.12
N ALA A 126 -10.34 -16.01 0.64
CA ALA A 126 -11.74 -15.90 1.04
C ALA A 126 -12.58 -17.11 0.56
N CYS A 127 -12.40 -17.53 -0.70
CA CYS A 127 -13.04 -18.73 -1.24
C CYS A 127 -12.60 -20.01 -0.49
N ALA A 128 -11.31 -20.16 -0.19
CA ALA A 128 -10.81 -21.29 0.59
C ALA A 128 -11.38 -21.29 2.02
N GLY A 129 -11.46 -20.14 2.68
CA GLY A 129 -12.10 -19.99 3.98
C GLY A 129 -13.58 -20.38 3.97
N LEU A 130 -14.33 -19.95 2.94
CA LEU A 130 -15.74 -20.31 2.76
C LEU A 130 -15.91 -21.83 2.55
N LEU A 131 -15.07 -22.46 1.72
CA LEU A 131 -15.07 -23.91 1.50
C LEU A 131 -14.74 -24.69 2.77
N VAL A 132 -13.83 -24.20 3.62
CA VAL A 132 -13.53 -24.80 4.94
C VAL A 132 -14.73 -24.69 5.90
N LEU A 133 -15.42 -23.54 5.91
CA LEU A 133 -16.63 -23.35 6.72
C LEU A 133 -17.78 -24.27 6.26
N TRP A 134 -17.99 -24.40 4.94
CA TRP A 134 -18.99 -25.31 4.37
C TRP A 134 -18.63 -26.78 4.57
N GLY A 135 -17.38 -27.17 4.38
CA GLY A 135 -16.91 -28.53 4.69
C GLY A 135 -17.12 -28.88 6.17
N ARG A 136 -16.91 -27.92 7.07
CA ARG A 136 -17.15 -28.07 8.51
C ARG A 136 -18.63 -28.21 8.88
N SER A 137 -19.57 -27.59 8.16
CA SER A 137 -21.00 -27.77 8.39
C SER A 137 -21.55 -29.04 7.75
N LEU A 138 -21.01 -29.45 6.60
CA LEU A 138 -21.42 -30.64 5.85
C LEU A 138 -20.85 -31.96 6.39
N LEU A 139 -19.72 -31.95 7.10
CA LEU A 139 -19.15 -33.14 7.76
C LEU A 139 -19.39 -33.12 9.29
N PRO A 140 -20.55 -33.57 9.79
CA PRO A 140 -20.77 -33.73 11.22
C PRO A 140 -19.77 -34.77 11.78
N PRO A 141 -18.99 -34.46 12.85
CA PRO A 141 -17.84 -35.26 13.29
C PRO A 141 -18.18 -36.64 13.89
N ARG A 142 -19.45 -37.05 13.84
CA ARG A 142 -19.95 -38.38 14.23
C ARG A 142 -20.19 -39.32 13.03
N ALA A 143 -20.19 -38.83 11.79
CA ALA A 143 -20.49 -39.65 10.60
C ALA A 143 -19.35 -40.60 10.20
N MET A 144 -18.11 -40.35 10.61
CA MET A 144 -16.94 -41.09 10.13
C MET A 144 -16.67 -42.36 10.96
N SER A 145 -16.84 -43.53 10.33
CA SER A 145 -16.72 -44.83 10.99
C SER A 145 -15.34 -45.08 11.61
N ALA A 146 -15.28 -45.90 12.66
CA ALA A 146 -14.03 -46.22 13.35
C ALA A 146 -12.98 -46.88 12.42
N ARG A 147 -13.42 -47.66 11.42
CA ARG A 147 -12.54 -48.28 10.42
C ARG A 147 -11.92 -47.23 9.49
N VAL A 148 -12.71 -46.29 8.97
CA VAL A 148 -12.20 -45.18 8.14
C VAL A 148 -11.25 -44.31 8.95
N ARG A 149 -11.61 -43.96 10.20
CA ARG A 149 -10.78 -43.15 11.09
C ARG A 149 -9.41 -43.77 11.42
N ARG A 150 -9.30 -45.12 11.45
CA ARG A 150 -8.03 -45.82 11.68
C ARG A 150 -7.00 -45.58 10.55
N TYR A 151 -7.45 -45.42 9.31
CA TYR A 151 -6.58 -45.17 8.15
C TYR A 151 -6.48 -43.68 7.80
N ALA A 152 -7.57 -42.92 7.91
CA ALA A 152 -7.60 -41.50 7.58
C ALA A 152 -6.62 -40.67 8.44
N VAL A 153 -6.45 -40.99 9.73
CA VAL A 153 -5.54 -40.26 10.63
C VAL A 153 -4.05 -40.42 10.24
N PRO A 154 -3.47 -41.64 10.11
CA PRO A 154 -2.08 -41.77 9.69
C PRO A 154 -1.84 -41.29 8.25
N VAL A 155 -2.79 -41.47 7.33
CA VAL A 155 -2.65 -40.98 5.95
C VAL A 155 -2.66 -39.44 5.89
N SER A 156 -3.56 -38.77 6.60
CA SER A 156 -3.56 -37.30 6.68
C SER A 156 -2.35 -36.75 7.41
N ALA A 157 -1.87 -37.40 8.48
CA ALA A 157 -0.64 -37.02 9.16
C ALA A 157 0.60 -37.15 8.26
N ALA A 158 0.74 -38.27 7.53
CA ALA A 158 1.85 -38.49 6.61
C ALA A 158 1.82 -37.52 5.43
N LEU A 159 0.65 -37.34 4.79
CA LEU A 159 0.49 -36.39 3.69
C LEU A 159 0.72 -34.93 4.16
N GLY A 160 0.24 -34.57 5.35
CA GLY A 160 0.43 -33.25 5.93
C GLY A 160 1.90 -32.96 6.24
N ALA A 161 2.63 -33.94 6.78
CA ALA A 161 4.07 -33.85 6.98
C ALA A 161 4.84 -33.72 5.65
N LEU A 162 4.50 -34.52 4.63
CA LEU A 162 5.14 -34.45 3.31
C LEU A 162 4.89 -33.10 2.61
N LEU A 163 3.68 -32.55 2.70
CA LEU A 163 3.33 -31.23 2.17
C LEU A 163 4.07 -30.10 2.92
N ALA A 164 4.14 -30.17 4.25
CA ALA A 164 4.88 -29.20 5.05
C ALA A 164 6.39 -29.25 4.78
N LEU A 165 6.97 -30.45 4.63
CA LEU A 165 8.37 -30.64 4.27
C LEU A 165 8.67 -30.17 2.83
N ASN A 166 7.78 -30.44 1.86
CA ASN A 166 7.91 -29.90 0.51
C ASN A 166 7.89 -28.36 0.51
N GLY A 167 6.93 -27.74 1.22
CA GLY A 167 6.85 -26.28 1.32
C GLY A 167 8.07 -25.65 2.00
N LEU A 168 8.54 -26.24 3.09
CA LEU A 168 9.76 -25.80 3.78
C LEU A 168 11.03 -26.04 2.94
N SER A 169 11.06 -27.07 2.09
CA SER A 169 12.26 -27.43 1.31
C SER A 169 12.76 -26.31 0.41
N ARG A 170 11.89 -25.45 -0.12
CA ARG A 170 12.28 -24.31 -1.00
C ARG A 170 13.14 -23.27 -0.29
N VAL A 171 13.11 -23.21 1.04
CA VAL A 171 14.00 -22.34 1.84
C VAL A 171 15.44 -22.86 1.85
N LEU A 172 15.66 -24.14 1.53
CA LEU A 172 16.96 -24.81 1.58
C LEU A 172 17.46 -25.27 0.20
N VAL A 173 16.55 -25.73 -0.68
CA VAL A 173 16.85 -26.31 -1.99
C VAL A 173 15.69 -26.04 -2.97
N THR A 174 15.98 -25.43 -4.11
CA THR A 174 15.03 -25.32 -5.24
C THR A 174 14.90 -26.66 -5.96
N ASN A 175 13.67 -27.12 -6.14
CA ASN A 175 13.34 -28.41 -6.76
C ASN A 175 12.12 -28.24 -7.69
N ALA A 176 12.02 -29.04 -8.75
CA ALA A 176 10.87 -29.00 -9.67
C ALA A 176 9.49 -29.21 -9.00
N LEU A 177 9.46 -29.80 -7.79
CA LEU A 177 8.26 -29.99 -6.97
C LEU A 177 7.92 -28.80 -6.05
N ASN A 178 8.77 -27.76 -5.98
CA ASN A 178 8.58 -26.59 -5.11
C ASN A 178 8.75 -25.24 -5.83
N ASP A 179 9.33 -25.23 -7.03
CA ASP A 179 9.67 -24.03 -7.81
C ASP A 179 8.46 -23.25 -8.36
N GLY A 180 7.33 -23.95 -8.60
CA GLY A 180 6.11 -23.36 -9.17
C GLY A 180 5.51 -22.23 -8.34
N LEU A 181 4.85 -21.28 -9.01
CA LEU A 181 4.29 -20.06 -8.42
C LEU A 181 3.41 -20.36 -7.20
N ALA A 182 3.82 -19.85 -6.02
CA ALA A 182 3.18 -20.07 -4.73
C ALA A 182 2.97 -21.54 -4.30
N VAL A 183 3.56 -22.52 -5.00
CA VAL A 183 3.37 -23.95 -4.69
C VAL A 183 3.90 -24.27 -3.29
N ALA A 184 5.15 -23.92 -3.00
CA ALA A 184 5.77 -24.17 -1.69
C ALA A 184 4.98 -23.57 -0.50
N PRO A 185 4.62 -22.27 -0.48
CA PRO A 185 3.80 -21.73 0.60
C PRO A 185 2.40 -22.36 0.71
N LEU A 186 1.74 -22.71 -0.40
CA LEU A 186 0.43 -23.38 -0.35
C LEU A 186 0.55 -24.82 0.17
N CYS A 187 1.61 -25.55 -0.19
CA CYS A 187 1.93 -26.85 0.39
C CYS A 187 2.25 -26.75 1.88
N LEU A 188 2.97 -25.72 2.33
CA LEU A 188 3.24 -25.48 3.76
C LEU A 188 1.94 -25.22 4.54
N ALA A 189 1.09 -24.30 4.06
CA ALA A 189 -0.20 -23.99 4.68
C ALA A 189 -1.12 -25.22 4.73
N GLY A 190 -1.27 -25.93 3.61
CA GLY A 190 -2.09 -27.14 3.52
C GLY A 190 -1.56 -28.27 4.41
N GLY A 191 -0.24 -28.44 4.48
CA GLY A 191 0.41 -29.43 5.34
C GLY A 191 0.15 -29.18 6.82
N VAL A 192 0.34 -27.94 7.29
CA VAL A 192 0.03 -27.52 8.67
C VAL A 192 -1.45 -27.74 9.01
N LEU A 193 -2.36 -27.30 8.15
CA LEU A 193 -3.81 -27.49 8.36
C LEU A 193 -4.21 -28.97 8.41
N LEU A 194 -3.60 -29.82 7.56
CA LEU A 194 -3.88 -31.26 7.53
C LEU A 194 -3.31 -32.00 8.76
N LEU A 195 -2.15 -31.59 9.27
CA LEU A 195 -1.59 -32.08 10.54
C LEU A 195 -2.49 -31.72 11.73
N VAL A 196 -2.99 -30.48 11.79
CA VAL A 196 -3.94 -30.02 12.82
C VAL A 196 -5.25 -30.81 12.76
N TYR A 197 -5.77 -31.04 11.56
CA TYR A 197 -6.96 -31.86 11.33
C TYR A 197 -6.75 -33.31 11.80
N ALA A 198 -5.63 -33.94 11.45
CA ALA A 198 -5.25 -35.28 11.92
C ALA A 198 -5.16 -35.34 13.46
N ALA A 199 -4.54 -34.33 14.08
CA ALA A 199 -4.43 -34.22 15.54
C ALA A 199 -5.78 -34.00 16.23
N HIS A 200 -6.72 -33.28 15.61
CA HIS A 200 -8.11 -33.17 16.12
C HIS A 200 -8.88 -34.49 16.01
N LEU A 201 -8.78 -35.20 14.87
CA LEU A 201 -9.40 -36.52 14.70
C LEU A 201 -8.84 -37.54 15.71
N TRP A 202 -7.53 -37.53 15.95
CA TRP A 202 -6.86 -38.41 16.91
C TRP A 202 -7.26 -38.12 18.36
N ARG A 203 -7.25 -36.84 18.77
CA ARG A 203 -7.74 -36.41 20.10
C ARG A 203 -9.23 -36.70 20.28
N GLY A 204 -10.05 -36.54 19.24
CA GLY A 204 -11.47 -36.93 19.25
C GLY A 204 -11.68 -38.43 19.40
N ALA A 205 -10.81 -39.25 18.82
CA ALA A 205 -10.85 -40.72 18.94
C ALA A 205 -10.32 -41.26 20.28
N ARG A 206 -9.43 -40.52 20.95
CA ARG A 206 -8.76 -40.89 22.21
C ARG A 206 -9.18 -40.02 23.40
N ARG A 207 -10.45 -39.61 23.48
CA ARG A 207 -10.98 -38.88 24.64
C ARG A 207 -11.07 -39.78 25.88
N VAL A 208 -9.95 -39.91 26.59
CA VAL A 208 -9.92 -40.46 27.95
C VAL A 208 -10.55 -39.43 28.91
N PRO A 209 -11.58 -39.78 29.70
CA PRO A 209 -12.12 -38.88 30.72
C PRO A 209 -11.04 -38.48 31.73
N GLY A 210 -10.98 -37.21 32.12
CA GLY A 210 -10.09 -36.73 33.19
C GLY A 210 -8.70 -36.23 32.77
N HIS A 211 -8.34 -36.19 31.49
CA HIS A 211 -7.12 -35.53 31.00
C HIS A 211 -7.44 -34.52 29.88
N ALA A 212 -7.87 -33.33 30.28
CA ALA A 212 -7.91 -32.16 29.39
C ALA A 212 -6.53 -31.45 29.43
N PRO A 213 -5.91 -31.11 28.28
CA PRO A 213 -4.73 -30.25 28.28
C PRO A 213 -5.09 -28.85 28.80
N PRO A 214 -4.15 -28.13 29.44
CA PRO A 214 -4.44 -26.82 29.99
C PRO A 214 -4.80 -25.82 28.87
N PRO A 215 -5.75 -24.88 29.09
CA PRO A 215 -6.32 -24.08 28.02
C PRO A 215 -5.30 -23.18 27.31
N TRP A 216 -4.25 -22.73 28.00
CA TRP A 216 -3.18 -21.93 27.40
C TRP A 216 -2.43 -22.70 26.29
N LEU A 217 -2.31 -24.03 26.40
CA LEU A 217 -1.60 -24.84 25.41
C LEU A 217 -2.41 -24.95 24.12
N ALA A 218 -3.73 -24.99 24.21
CA ALA A 218 -4.62 -24.93 23.04
C ALA A 218 -4.61 -23.53 22.39
N VAL A 219 -4.52 -22.46 23.19
CA VAL A 219 -4.33 -21.09 22.67
C VAL A 219 -2.99 -20.96 21.95
N LEU A 220 -1.90 -21.51 22.52
CA LEU A 220 -0.57 -21.50 21.88
C LEU A 220 -0.56 -22.35 20.60
N GLU A 221 -1.19 -23.53 20.59
CA GLU A 221 -1.34 -24.36 19.39
C GLU A 221 -2.02 -23.57 18.26
N TRP A 222 -3.17 -22.96 18.54
CA TRP A 222 -3.88 -22.15 17.54
C TRP A 222 -3.10 -20.89 17.14
N ALA A 223 -2.38 -20.24 18.05
CA ALA A 223 -1.53 -19.09 17.72
C ALA A 223 -0.39 -19.48 16.77
N VAL A 224 0.28 -20.61 17.00
CA VAL A 224 1.33 -21.13 16.10
C VAL A 224 0.75 -21.53 14.75
N VAL A 225 -0.44 -22.15 14.71
CA VAL A 225 -1.12 -22.51 13.45
C VAL A 225 -1.51 -21.28 12.65
N VAL A 226 -2.12 -20.27 13.29
CA VAL A 226 -2.48 -18.99 12.65
C VAL A 226 -1.23 -18.25 12.16
N LEU A 227 -0.14 -18.27 12.92
CA LEU A 227 1.13 -17.67 12.53
C LEU A 227 1.73 -18.38 11.31
N LEU A 228 1.86 -19.72 11.33
CA LEU A 228 2.43 -20.49 10.22
C LEU A 228 1.60 -20.38 8.94
N VAL A 229 0.28 -20.49 9.03
CA VAL A 229 -0.62 -20.32 7.88
C VAL A 229 -0.63 -18.87 7.39
N GLY A 230 -0.59 -17.89 8.29
CA GLY A 230 -0.48 -16.47 7.95
C GLY A 230 0.81 -16.12 7.21
N LEU A 231 1.97 -16.55 7.71
CA LEU A 231 3.25 -16.38 7.02
C LEU A 231 3.28 -17.11 5.67
N SER A 232 2.69 -18.30 5.59
CA SER A 232 2.58 -19.06 4.34
C SER A 232 1.71 -18.33 3.30
N LEU A 233 0.56 -17.80 3.70
CA LEU A 233 -0.32 -17.02 2.81
C LEU A 233 0.31 -15.68 2.41
N PHE A 234 1.03 -15.02 3.32
CA PHE A 234 1.81 -13.82 3.02
C PHE A 234 2.90 -14.11 1.97
N TRP A 235 3.62 -15.23 2.12
CA TRP A 235 4.62 -15.66 1.14
C TRP A 235 3.98 -16.00 -0.23
N ALA A 236 2.85 -16.72 -0.26
CA ALA A 236 2.11 -16.97 -1.49
C ALA A 236 1.65 -15.68 -2.19
N ALA A 237 1.18 -14.69 -1.42
CA ALA A 237 0.80 -13.39 -1.94
C ALA A 237 2.00 -12.56 -2.44
N ASN A 238 3.18 -12.68 -1.81
CA ASN A 238 4.39 -12.00 -2.29
C ASN A 238 4.91 -12.62 -3.58
N ASP A 239 5.00 -13.96 -3.65
CA ASP A 239 5.35 -14.71 -4.86
C ASP A 239 4.41 -14.31 -6.02
N TYR A 240 3.10 -14.23 -5.76
CA TYR A 240 2.11 -13.79 -6.74
C TYR A 240 2.31 -12.32 -7.17
N SER A 241 2.47 -11.40 -6.22
CA SER A 241 2.69 -9.97 -6.50
C SER A 241 3.96 -9.73 -7.34
N ALA A 242 5.04 -10.47 -7.05
CA ALA A 242 6.27 -10.46 -7.84
C ALA A 242 6.04 -10.95 -9.29
N ALA A 243 5.35 -12.09 -9.45
CA ALA A 243 5.02 -12.64 -10.76
C ALA A 243 4.09 -11.72 -11.58
N VAL A 244 3.13 -11.05 -10.93
CA VAL A 244 2.27 -10.05 -11.58
C VAL A 244 3.08 -8.82 -11.98
N GLY A 245 3.92 -8.27 -11.12
CA GLY A 245 4.78 -7.12 -11.46
C GLY A 245 5.67 -7.39 -12.68
N ALA A 246 6.36 -8.53 -12.69
CA ALA A 246 7.19 -8.95 -13.81
C ALA A 246 6.39 -9.32 -15.09
N SER A 247 5.13 -9.75 -14.96
CA SER A 247 4.25 -10.03 -16.10
C SER A 247 3.70 -8.73 -16.71
N ARG A 248 3.25 -7.78 -15.86
CA ARG A 248 2.81 -6.44 -16.26
C ARG A 248 3.92 -5.65 -16.95
N ALA A 249 5.18 -5.81 -16.53
CA ALA A 249 6.31 -5.17 -17.20
C ALA A 249 6.54 -5.69 -18.63
N ARG A 250 6.29 -6.99 -18.90
CA ARG A 250 6.33 -7.56 -20.26
C ARG A 250 5.16 -7.05 -21.11
N GLN A 251 3.95 -7.12 -20.57
CA GLN A 251 2.74 -6.59 -21.22
C GLN A 251 2.91 -5.12 -21.61
N PHE A 252 3.48 -4.30 -20.72
CA PHE A 252 3.79 -2.90 -20.99
C PHE A 252 4.75 -2.71 -22.17
N VAL A 253 5.70 -3.63 -22.40
CA VAL A 253 6.63 -3.60 -23.55
C VAL A 253 5.97 -4.09 -24.83
N GLU A 254 5.05 -5.05 -24.75
CA GLU A 254 4.24 -5.51 -25.88
C GLU A 254 3.27 -4.41 -26.36
N GLU A 255 2.67 -3.66 -25.43
CA GLU A 255 1.78 -2.51 -25.70
C GLU A 255 2.54 -1.21 -26.02
N LEU A 256 3.84 -1.11 -25.68
CA LEU A 256 4.68 0.09 -25.81
C LEU A 256 4.59 0.82 -27.18
N PRO A 257 4.46 0.13 -28.34
CA PRO A 257 4.29 0.80 -29.63
C PRO A 257 3.05 1.72 -29.69
N GLU A 258 1.97 1.37 -28.98
CA GLU A 258 0.67 2.07 -28.98
C GLU A 258 0.62 3.28 -28.02
N TYR A 259 1.50 3.32 -27.01
CA TYR A 259 1.62 4.46 -26.10
C TYR A 259 1.98 5.76 -26.86
N PRO A 260 1.64 6.96 -26.38
CA PRO A 260 2.00 8.20 -27.05
C PRO A 260 3.52 8.34 -27.30
N ASP A 261 3.89 8.74 -28.52
CA ASP A 261 5.27 9.08 -28.85
C ASP A 261 5.65 10.40 -28.14
N ALA A 262 6.68 10.37 -27.31
CA ALA A 262 7.16 11.52 -26.55
C ALA A 262 8.40 12.12 -27.23
N VAL A 263 8.26 13.32 -27.79
CA VAL A 263 9.38 14.06 -28.40
C VAL A 263 9.96 15.00 -27.35
N VAL A 264 11.27 14.89 -27.11
CA VAL A 264 11.96 15.64 -26.03
C VAL A 264 12.89 16.68 -26.64
N TYR A 265 12.67 17.95 -26.33
CA TYR A 265 13.45 19.09 -26.79
C TYR A 265 14.31 19.63 -25.66
N THR A 266 15.55 19.99 -25.97
CA THR A 266 16.59 20.34 -24.99
C THR A 266 17.46 21.51 -25.47
N ALA A 267 17.88 22.37 -24.54
CA ALA A 267 18.78 23.49 -24.85
C ALA A 267 20.23 23.05 -25.16
N ARG A 268 20.65 21.90 -24.62
CA ARG A 268 21.99 21.31 -24.79
C ARG A 268 21.85 19.83 -25.17
N GLY A 269 22.76 19.35 -26.03
CA GLY A 269 22.81 17.94 -26.41
C GLY A 269 23.07 17.06 -25.19
N LEU A 270 22.26 16.02 -25.04
CA LEU A 270 22.34 14.99 -23.99
C LEU A 270 22.92 13.67 -24.51
N SER A 271 23.21 13.56 -25.81
CA SER A 271 23.75 12.36 -26.47
C SER A 271 22.93 11.08 -26.25
N LEU A 272 21.60 11.21 -26.10
CA LEU A 272 20.73 10.08 -25.78
C LEU A 272 20.77 9.02 -26.88
N SER A 273 21.17 7.82 -26.50
CA SER A 273 21.43 6.70 -27.39
C SER A 273 20.56 5.50 -27.00
N GLY A 274 19.91 4.86 -27.97
CA GLY A 274 19.10 3.66 -27.74
C GLY A 274 18.32 3.19 -28.97
N PRO A 275 17.70 1.99 -28.94
CA PRO A 275 17.00 1.41 -30.08
C PRO A 275 15.84 2.28 -30.61
N GLY A 276 16.04 2.91 -31.77
CA GLY A 276 15.08 3.82 -32.40
C GLY A 276 15.12 5.27 -31.92
N VAL A 277 15.96 5.61 -30.93
CA VAL A 277 16.17 7.00 -30.50
C VAL A 277 16.92 7.76 -31.59
N ARG A 278 16.49 8.97 -31.92
CA ARG A 278 17.16 9.84 -32.89
C ARG A 278 17.36 11.25 -32.33
N GLU A 279 18.61 11.65 -32.20
CA GLU A 279 18.97 13.05 -32.00
C GLU A 279 18.85 13.83 -33.33
N THR A 280 18.14 14.95 -33.30
CA THR A 280 18.04 15.93 -34.39
C THR A 280 18.45 17.29 -33.83
N ARG A 281 19.49 17.90 -34.39
CA ARG A 281 19.88 19.28 -34.05
C ARG A 281 19.00 20.25 -34.85
N CYS A 282 18.30 21.13 -34.15
CA CYS A 282 17.44 22.13 -34.77
C CYS A 282 18.26 23.15 -35.56
N LYS A 283 17.74 23.61 -36.70
CA LYS A 283 18.42 24.47 -37.68
C LYS A 283 18.28 25.96 -37.40
N ASP A 284 17.23 26.36 -36.68
CA ASP A 284 16.98 27.73 -36.29
C ASP A 284 18.07 28.25 -35.32
N PRO A 285 18.82 29.32 -35.68
CA PRO A 285 19.84 29.92 -34.81
C PRO A 285 19.28 30.46 -33.48
N GLU A 286 18.03 30.92 -33.44
CA GLU A 286 17.41 31.55 -32.27
C GLU A 286 16.56 30.59 -31.43
N ALA A 287 16.46 29.32 -31.83
CA ALA A 287 15.71 28.32 -31.08
C ALA A 287 16.28 28.09 -29.67
N ALA A 288 15.46 28.39 -28.66
CA ALA A 288 15.77 28.16 -27.24
C ALA A 288 16.07 26.67 -26.92
N TYR A 289 15.49 25.75 -27.69
CA TYR A 289 15.79 24.31 -27.65
C TYR A 289 16.51 23.94 -28.94
N ARG A 290 17.79 23.58 -28.84
CA ARG A 290 18.69 23.36 -29.99
C ARG A 290 18.79 21.90 -30.42
N TYR A 291 18.31 20.97 -29.59
CA TYR A 291 18.37 19.53 -29.81
C TYR A 291 17.01 18.91 -29.52
N ARG A 292 16.61 17.94 -30.35
CA ARG A 292 15.37 17.18 -30.26
C ARG A 292 15.69 15.69 -30.26
N TYR A 293 14.96 14.94 -29.45
CA TYR A 293 15.02 13.48 -29.37
C TYR A 293 13.67 12.89 -29.76
N ASP A 294 13.66 12.18 -30.89
CA ASP A 294 12.54 11.35 -31.35
C ASP A 294 12.74 9.89 -30.92
N GLY A 295 11.66 9.09 -30.96
CA GLY A 295 11.72 7.65 -30.70
C GLY A 295 11.71 7.28 -29.22
N LEU A 296 11.28 8.17 -28.33
CA LEU A 296 11.07 7.92 -26.90
C LEU A 296 9.58 7.75 -26.59
N LYS A 297 9.30 6.98 -25.54
CA LYS A 297 7.99 6.79 -24.91
C LYS A 297 8.14 7.17 -23.44
N LEU A 298 7.23 7.97 -22.89
CA LEU A 298 7.22 8.23 -21.45
C LEU A 298 6.58 7.03 -20.73
N MET A 299 7.34 6.32 -19.92
CA MET A 299 6.81 5.23 -19.08
C MET A 299 6.23 5.76 -17.77
N TRP A 300 6.94 6.69 -17.11
CA TRP A 300 6.52 7.17 -15.80
C TRP A 300 7.05 8.58 -15.49
N ARG A 301 6.36 9.29 -14.59
CA ARG A 301 6.81 10.57 -14.01
C ARG A 301 6.59 10.52 -12.50
N THR A 302 7.66 10.65 -11.72
CA THR A 302 7.58 10.83 -10.26
C THR A 302 8.24 12.16 -9.89
N GLY A 303 7.57 12.97 -9.06
CA GLY A 303 8.12 14.25 -8.58
C GLY A 303 8.67 15.11 -9.73
N ASP A 304 9.97 15.39 -9.68
CA ASP A 304 10.72 16.17 -10.65
C ASP A 304 11.60 15.30 -11.59
N GLN A 305 11.20 14.05 -11.86
CA GLN A 305 11.88 13.17 -12.81
C GLN A 305 10.92 12.52 -13.81
N TYR A 306 11.43 12.29 -15.02
CA TYR A 306 10.76 11.58 -16.11
C TYR A 306 11.57 10.34 -16.50
N LEU A 307 10.89 9.21 -16.63
CA LEU A 307 11.47 7.95 -17.07
C LEU A 307 10.97 7.58 -18.46
N PHE A 308 11.88 7.60 -19.42
CA PHE A 308 11.62 7.27 -20.82
C PHE A 308 12.17 5.89 -21.19
N LEU A 309 11.47 5.20 -22.10
CA LEU A 309 11.99 4.05 -22.82
C LEU A 309 12.13 4.39 -24.32
N PRO A 310 13.17 3.90 -25.01
CA PRO A 310 13.21 3.81 -26.46
C PRO A 310 11.99 3.06 -27.03
N LYS A 311 11.47 3.50 -28.19
CA LYS A 311 10.31 2.88 -28.88
C LYS A 311 10.52 1.42 -29.28
N HIS A 312 11.78 0.99 -29.38
CA HIS A 312 12.17 -0.40 -29.64
C HIS A 312 13.04 -0.97 -28.50
N TRP A 313 12.79 -0.54 -27.26
CA TRP A 313 13.44 -1.09 -26.06
C TRP A 313 13.27 -2.62 -25.99
N THR A 314 14.33 -3.31 -25.58
CA THR A 314 14.30 -4.75 -25.25
C THR A 314 15.17 -5.00 -24.02
N PRO A 315 14.98 -6.10 -23.26
CA PRO A 315 15.80 -6.41 -22.08
C PRO A 315 17.30 -6.60 -22.36
N THR A 316 17.72 -6.76 -23.62
CA THR A 316 19.12 -7.03 -24.00
C THR A 316 19.82 -5.88 -24.73
N SER A 317 19.07 -4.87 -25.19
CA SER A 317 19.63 -3.74 -25.96
C SER A 317 19.04 -2.37 -25.62
N GLY A 318 18.01 -2.32 -24.77
CA GLY A 318 17.32 -1.09 -24.38
C GLY A 318 17.82 -0.56 -23.03
N SER A 319 18.29 0.69 -23.02
CA SER A 319 18.50 1.44 -21.77
C SER A 319 17.24 2.22 -21.40
N ALA A 320 16.86 2.21 -20.12
CA ALA A 320 15.88 3.15 -19.59
C ALA A 320 16.56 4.52 -19.33
N ILE A 321 15.89 5.62 -19.66
CA ILE A 321 16.49 6.97 -19.68
C ILE A 321 15.78 7.86 -18.66
N PHE A 322 16.50 8.21 -17.59
CA PHE A 322 16.06 9.21 -16.61
C PHE A 322 16.44 10.61 -17.06
N LEU A 323 15.47 11.53 -17.08
CA LEU A 323 15.69 12.96 -17.25
C LEU A 323 15.12 13.72 -16.04
N ALA A 324 15.96 14.52 -15.40
CA ALA A 324 15.52 15.48 -14.40
C ALA A 324 14.73 16.62 -15.06
N LYS A 325 13.66 17.06 -14.39
CA LYS A 325 12.87 18.23 -14.77
C LYS A 325 13.67 19.51 -14.58
N GLY A 326 13.52 20.46 -15.51
CA GLY A 326 14.10 21.79 -15.42
C GLY A 326 13.80 22.60 -16.68
N ASP A 327 14.02 23.91 -16.63
CA ASP A 327 13.52 24.86 -17.64
C ASP A 327 14.17 24.71 -19.04
N GLY A 328 15.25 23.93 -19.13
CA GLY A 328 15.90 23.55 -20.38
C GLY A 328 15.29 22.33 -21.09
N LEU A 329 14.14 21.82 -20.64
CA LEU A 329 13.45 20.62 -21.14
C LEU A 329 11.99 20.93 -21.56
N ARG A 330 11.65 20.71 -22.84
CA ARG A 330 10.25 20.71 -23.33
C ARG A 330 9.89 19.31 -23.85
N MET A 331 8.66 18.87 -23.61
CA MET A 331 8.14 17.59 -24.10
C MET A 331 6.86 17.80 -24.92
N GLU A 332 6.73 17.06 -26.02
CA GLU A 332 5.53 17.01 -26.86
C GLU A 332 5.04 15.57 -26.96
N PHE A 333 3.81 15.31 -26.48
CA PHE A 333 3.18 14.01 -26.55
C PHE A 333 2.30 13.92 -27.80
N ASN A 334 2.52 12.90 -28.60
CA ASN A 334 1.84 12.69 -29.88
C ASN A 334 1.11 11.34 -29.85
N PRO A 335 -0.20 11.28 -30.20
CA PRO A 335 -0.91 10.02 -30.30
C PRO A 335 -0.23 9.03 -31.25
N ALA A 336 -0.19 7.76 -30.87
CA ALA A 336 0.29 6.66 -31.68
C ALA A 336 -0.88 5.70 -32.02
N PRO A 337 -0.77 4.89 -33.10
CA PRO A 337 0.27 4.94 -34.12
C PRO A 337 0.09 6.15 -35.07
N ARG A 338 1.21 6.82 -35.42
CA ARG A 338 1.21 7.97 -36.33
C ARG A 338 1.86 7.62 -37.67
N ALA A 339 1.17 7.90 -38.78
CA ALA A 339 1.63 7.56 -40.12
C ALA A 339 2.69 8.54 -40.69
N ALA A 340 2.79 9.75 -40.16
CA ALA A 340 3.74 10.77 -40.61
C ALA A 340 4.75 11.11 -39.49
N PRO A 341 6.05 11.28 -39.81
CA PRO A 341 7.05 11.75 -38.85
C PRO A 341 6.72 13.18 -38.39
N PRO A 342 7.01 13.57 -37.13
CA PRO A 342 6.72 14.92 -36.66
C PRO A 342 7.61 15.94 -37.39
N PRO A 343 7.08 17.10 -37.82
CA PRO A 343 7.81 18.07 -38.65
C PRO A 343 9.13 18.47 -37.99
N ALA A 344 10.21 18.54 -38.76
CA ALA A 344 11.55 18.79 -38.22
C ALA A 344 11.70 20.19 -37.61
N CYS A 345 12.61 20.30 -36.64
CA CYS A 345 13.23 21.57 -36.26
C CYS A 345 14.58 21.75 -36.99
#